data_AF-A0A0V0GDD1-F1
#
_entry.id   AF-A0A0V0GDD1-F1
#
_cell.length_a   1.000
_cell.length_b   1.000
_cell.length_c   1.000
_cell.angle_alpha   90.00
_cell.angle_beta   90.00
_cell.angle_gamma   90.00
#
_symmetry.space_group_name_H-M   'P 1'
#
loop_
_entity.id
_entity.type
_entity.pdbx_description
1 polymer ?
#
loop_
_entity_poly.entity_id
_entity_poly.type
_entity_poly.pdbx_seq_one_letter_code
_entity_poly.pdbx_strand_id
1 'polypeptide(L)'
;MMKTVFGVKCVVPNNYLVWEATRPLADCSICSNLSSVIILPNVTREEFTNYAYSYQPIIVKGAALHWLARKSFDYYFFKEMFERIEGAHESVEEECQFLNFKTDFATLREVFEMPPGRVKNSKGYKPWYIGWSNCHPEVLKEMRLHYSKPHFIPLNAEHSHVDFVFMGYQQGAFMHLDYITRLMWQAQLRGHKTWRLNPPPECEMMCKSFSFEVFPGDILLLDTRQWYHDTRIREGEFSITVSSEYG
;
A
#
# COMPACT_ATOMS: atom_id res chain seq x y z
N MET A 1 0.66 -12.94 46.56
CA MET A 1 0.22 -14.04 45.67
C MET A 1 1.00 -13.92 44.37
N MET A 2 1.93 -14.83 44.15
CA MET A 2 2.90 -14.80 43.05
C MET A 2 2.16 -15.20 41.77
N LYS A 3 1.95 -14.27 40.84
CA LYS A 3 1.40 -14.59 39.52
C LYS A 3 2.45 -15.40 38.77
N THR A 4 2.16 -16.69 38.58
CA THR A 4 2.98 -17.63 37.83
C THR A 4 3.21 -17.13 36.40
N VAL A 5 4.47 -17.10 35.99
CA VAL A 5 4.94 -16.77 34.62
C VAL A 5 4.33 -17.71 33.56
N PHE A 6 3.82 -18.87 33.97
CA PHE A 6 3.27 -19.92 33.12
C PHE A 6 1.83 -19.69 32.59
N GLY A 7 1.19 -18.57 32.93
CA GLY A 7 -0.18 -18.25 32.47
C GLY A 7 -0.28 -17.19 31.37
N VAL A 8 0.84 -16.64 30.90
CA VAL A 8 0.84 -15.51 29.96
C VAL A 8 1.16 -16.03 28.55
N LYS A 9 0.20 -15.93 27.61
CA LYS A 9 0.38 -16.40 26.21
C LYS A 9 1.61 -15.77 25.53
N CYS A 10 1.98 -14.54 25.90
CA CYS A 10 3.22 -13.89 25.50
C CYS A 10 3.83 -13.17 26.71
N VAL A 11 5.08 -13.49 27.08
CA VAL A 11 5.82 -12.79 28.16
C VAL A 11 6.16 -11.35 27.75
N VAL A 12 6.37 -11.14 26.44
CA VAL A 12 6.63 -9.82 25.85
C VAL A 12 5.45 -9.46 24.94
N PRO A 13 4.84 -8.27 25.07
CA PRO A 13 3.75 -7.84 24.21
C PRO A 13 4.23 -7.67 22.77
N ASN A 14 3.46 -8.18 21.81
CA ASN A 14 3.76 -8.07 20.38
C ASN A 14 3.42 -6.66 19.85
N ASN A 15 4.24 -5.67 20.21
CA ASN A 15 4.03 -4.25 19.87
C ASN A 15 5.14 -3.72 18.95
N TYR A 16 4.99 -2.46 18.51
CA TYR A 16 5.93 -1.83 17.57
C TYR A 16 7.39 -1.85 18.06
N LEU A 17 7.63 -1.67 19.37
CA LEU A 17 9.00 -1.72 19.91
C LEU A 17 9.63 -3.10 19.75
N VAL A 18 8.86 -4.16 19.99
CA VAL A 18 9.33 -5.54 19.80
C VAL A 18 9.54 -5.82 18.32
N TRP A 19 8.64 -5.37 17.45
CA TRP A 19 8.73 -5.59 16.01
C TRP A 19 10.00 -4.95 15.45
N GLU A 20 10.26 -3.69 15.80
CA GLU A 20 11.49 -2.99 15.41
C GLU A 20 12.76 -3.58 16.04
N ALA A 21 12.72 -4.04 17.29
CA ALA A 21 13.89 -4.62 17.94
C ALA A 21 14.24 -6.03 17.43
N THR A 22 13.26 -6.75 16.90
CA THR A 22 13.41 -8.15 16.44
C THR A 22 13.41 -8.28 14.91
N ARG A 23 13.20 -7.20 14.16
CA ARG A 23 13.24 -7.25 12.70
C ARG A 23 14.63 -7.72 12.23
N PRO A 24 14.70 -8.49 11.13
CA PRO A 24 15.97 -8.81 10.50
C PRO A 24 16.73 -7.54 10.11
N LEU A 25 18.07 -7.61 10.14
CA LEU A 25 18.91 -6.56 9.58
C LEU A 25 18.61 -6.42 8.09
N ALA A 26 18.42 -5.18 7.64
CA ALA A 26 18.21 -4.91 6.23
C ALA A 26 19.47 -5.17 5.41
N ASP A 27 19.30 -5.61 4.17
CA ASP A 27 20.39 -5.66 3.21
C ASP A 27 20.57 -4.27 2.61
N CYS A 28 21.62 -3.56 3.01
CA CYS A 28 21.88 -2.22 2.52
C CYS A 28 22.21 -2.16 1.02
N SER A 29 22.33 -3.29 0.32
CA SER A 29 22.44 -3.33 -1.15
C SER A 29 21.19 -2.76 -1.86
N ILE A 30 20.04 -2.62 -1.17
CA ILE A 30 18.81 -1.97 -1.67
C ILE A 30 19.02 -0.53 -2.16
N CYS A 31 20.10 0.14 -1.76
CA CYS A 31 20.45 1.48 -2.18
C CYS A 31 21.76 1.54 -2.97
N SER A 32 22.31 0.40 -3.39
CA SER A 32 23.57 0.34 -4.13
C SER A 32 23.48 1.18 -5.41
N ASN A 33 24.37 2.17 -5.53
CA ASN A 33 24.39 3.16 -6.61
C ASN A 33 23.08 3.93 -6.81
N LEU A 34 22.28 4.09 -5.76
CA LEU A 34 20.98 4.73 -5.81
C LEU A 34 21.03 6.15 -5.19
N SER A 35 20.86 7.17 -6.03
CA SER A 35 20.67 8.56 -5.57
C SER A 35 19.20 8.96 -5.50
N SER A 36 18.34 8.25 -6.22
CA SER A 36 16.90 8.50 -6.33
C SER A 36 16.20 7.23 -6.85
N VAL A 37 14.87 7.22 -6.83
CA VAL A 37 14.06 6.15 -7.42
C VAL A 37 14.46 5.88 -8.89
N ILE A 38 14.50 4.61 -9.29
CA ILE A 38 14.74 4.21 -10.68
C ILE A 38 13.47 4.47 -11.48
N ILE A 39 13.58 5.14 -12.62
CA ILE A 39 12.43 5.44 -13.47
C ILE A 39 12.57 4.67 -14.77
N LEU A 40 11.63 3.76 -15.03
CA LEU A 40 11.58 2.94 -16.24
C LEU A 40 10.41 3.39 -17.13
N PRO A 41 10.67 4.02 -18.28
CA PRO A 41 9.63 4.34 -19.25
C PRO A 41 9.34 3.11 -20.13
N ASN A 42 8.07 2.67 -20.18
CA ASN A 42 7.59 1.66 -21.13
C ASN A 42 8.44 0.36 -21.17
N VAL A 43 8.67 -0.25 -20.02
CA VAL A 43 9.51 -1.44 -19.86
C VAL A 43 8.80 -2.72 -20.29
N THR A 44 9.51 -3.58 -21.00
CA THR A 44 9.04 -4.93 -21.32
C THR A 44 9.28 -5.89 -20.15
N ARG A 45 8.62 -7.05 -20.17
CA ARG A 45 8.85 -8.09 -19.15
C ARG A 45 10.30 -8.59 -19.14
N GLU A 46 10.90 -8.77 -20.33
CA GLU A 46 12.28 -9.24 -20.46
C GLU A 46 13.27 -8.25 -19.83
N GLU A 47 13.16 -6.96 -20.16
CA GLU A 47 13.99 -5.92 -19.56
C GLU A 47 13.78 -5.83 -18.05
N PHE A 48 12.54 -6.01 -17.58
CA PHE A 48 12.21 -5.96 -16.16
C PHE A 48 12.75 -7.15 -15.36
N THR A 49 13.09 -8.29 -15.97
CA THR A 49 13.65 -9.44 -15.23
C THR A 49 14.92 -9.11 -14.45
N ASN A 50 15.72 -8.18 -14.96
CA ASN A 50 16.93 -7.68 -14.29
C ASN A 50 16.64 -6.89 -13.00
N TYR A 51 15.40 -6.39 -12.86
CA TYR A 51 14.95 -5.56 -11.76
C TYR A 51 13.96 -6.25 -10.82
N ALA A 52 13.29 -7.31 -11.29
CA ALA A 52 12.13 -7.90 -10.63
C ALA A 52 12.36 -8.30 -9.17
N TYR A 53 13.60 -8.60 -8.80
CA TYR A 53 14.00 -8.98 -7.44
C TYR A 53 15.24 -8.20 -6.97
N SER A 54 15.46 -6.99 -7.48
CA SER A 54 16.58 -6.14 -7.05
C SER A 54 16.34 -5.45 -5.71
N TYR A 55 15.09 -5.45 -5.22
CA TYR A 55 14.66 -4.74 -3.99
C TYR A 55 14.85 -3.21 -4.03
N GLN A 56 15.27 -2.66 -5.17
CA GLN A 56 15.44 -1.23 -5.37
C GLN A 56 14.07 -0.58 -5.69
N PRO A 57 13.83 0.66 -5.24
CA PRO A 57 12.60 1.37 -5.55
C PRO A 57 12.56 1.76 -7.03
N ILE A 58 11.49 1.36 -7.71
CA ILE A 58 11.33 1.52 -9.16
C ILE A 58 9.96 2.09 -9.47
N ILE A 59 9.88 3.07 -10.36
CA ILE A 59 8.63 3.53 -10.96
C ILE A 59 8.61 3.11 -12.43
N VAL A 60 7.60 2.33 -12.81
CA VAL A 60 7.30 2.09 -14.22
C VAL A 60 6.25 3.11 -14.67
N LYS A 61 6.65 4.00 -15.58
CA LYS A 61 5.82 5.12 -16.00
C LYS A 61 4.66 4.66 -16.86
N GLY A 62 3.45 5.11 -16.52
CA GLY A 62 2.24 4.91 -17.33
C GLY A 62 1.77 3.46 -17.50
N ALA A 63 2.33 2.50 -16.76
CA ALA A 63 2.02 1.09 -16.94
C ALA A 63 0.56 0.69 -16.65
N ALA A 64 -0.15 1.47 -15.83
CA ALA A 64 -1.56 1.29 -15.50
C ALA A 64 -2.51 2.20 -16.32
N LEU A 65 -2.01 2.96 -17.32
CA LEU A 65 -2.83 3.94 -18.04
C LEU A 65 -4.05 3.32 -18.73
N HIS A 66 -3.94 2.06 -19.17
CA HIS A 66 -4.99 1.33 -19.88
C HIS A 66 -6.00 0.61 -18.96
N TRP A 67 -5.76 0.59 -17.64
CA TRP A 67 -6.64 -0.12 -16.70
C TRP A 67 -7.98 0.60 -16.51
N LEU A 68 -9.07 -0.18 -16.55
CA LEU A 68 -10.42 0.33 -16.30
C LEU A 68 -10.57 0.92 -14.89
N ALA A 69 -9.81 0.38 -13.93
CA ALA A 69 -9.77 0.83 -12.54
C ALA A 69 -9.53 2.34 -12.40
N ARG A 70 -8.79 2.97 -13.34
CA ARG A 70 -8.59 4.43 -13.32
C ARG A 70 -9.88 5.24 -13.45
N LYS A 71 -10.88 4.67 -14.12
CA LYS A 71 -12.18 5.29 -14.36
C LYS A 71 -13.24 4.79 -13.39
N SER A 72 -13.19 3.51 -13.02
CA SER A 72 -14.22 2.87 -12.19
C SER A 72 -13.94 2.97 -10.69
N PHE A 73 -12.68 2.89 -10.24
CA PHE A 73 -12.40 2.85 -8.81
C PHE A 73 -12.52 4.24 -8.20
N ASP A 74 -13.47 4.36 -7.27
CA ASP A 74 -13.63 5.47 -6.35
C ASP A 74 -14.40 5.02 -5.10
N TYR A 75 -14.69 5.97 -4.22
CA TYR A 75 -15.46 5.71 -3.00
C TYR A 75 -16.79 4.98 -3.26
N TYR A 76 -17.54 5.38 -4.28
CA TYR A 76 -18.88 4.87 -4.54
C TYR A 76 -18.85 3.46 -5.11
N PHE A 77 -17.89 3.18 -6.00
CA PHE A 77 -17.65 1.82 -6.49
C PHE A 77 -17.42 0.83 -5.35
N PHE A 78 -16.53 1.16 -4.42
CA PHE A 78 -16.25 0.27 -3.29
C PHE A 78 -17.42 0.18 -2.32
N LYS A 79 -18.09 1.30 -2.04
CA LYS A 79 -19.30 1.31 -1.21
C LYS A 79 -20.37 0.36 -1.76
N GLU A 80 -20.74 0.51 -3.04
CA GLU A 80 -21.77 -0.33 -3.67
C GLU A 80 -21.39 -1.82 -3.67
N MET A 81 -20.11 -2.12 -3.97
CA MET A 81 -19.60 -3.49 -3.96
C MET A 81 -19.69 -4.12 -2.56
N PHE A 82 -19.26 -3.41 -1.52
CA PHE A 82 -19.29 -3.91 -0.14
C PHE A 82 -20.69 -4.00 0.46
N GLU A 83 -21.62 -3.13 0.05
CA GLU A 83 -23.03 -3.21 0.46
C GLU A 83 -23.76 -4.39 -0.21
N ARG A 84 -23.32 -4.80 -1.41
CA ARG A 84 -23.94 -5.87 -2.18
C ARG A 84 -23.41 -7.27 -1.86
N ILE A 85 -22.11 -7.39 -1.58
CA ILE A 85 -21.46 -8.69 -1.32
C ILE A 85 -21.58 -9.03 0.16
N GLU A 86 -22.29 -10.12 0.46
CA GLU A 86 -22.43 -10.64 1.83
C GLU A 86 -21.06 -11.04 2.39
N GLY A 87 -20.79 -10.71 3.66
CA GLY A 87 -19.52 -11.04 4.32
C GLY A 87 -18.34 -10.15 3.95
N ALA A 88 -18.50 -9.18 3.04
CA ALA A 88 -17.38 -8.34 2.59
C ALA A 88 -16.82 -7.46 3.72
N HIS A 89 -17.69 -6.90 4.56
CA HIS A 89 -17.27 -6.09 5.71
C HIS A 89 -16.61 -6.95 6.79
N GLU A 90 -17.24 -8.08 7.12
CA GLU A 90 -16.79 -9.02 8.14
C GLU A 90 -15.41 -9.58 7.78
N SER A 91 -15.17 -9.88 6.49
CA SER A 91 -13.86 -10.32 6.02
C SER A 91 -12.76 -9.29 6.31
N VAL A 92 -13.02 -7.99 6.15
CA VAL A 92 -12.02 -6.93 6.47
C VAL A 92 -11.75 -6.82 7.97
N GLU A 93 -12.75 -7.08 8.81
CA GLU A 93 -12.65 -6.92 10.26
C GLU A 93 -12.06 -8.16 10.96
N GLU A 94 -12.31 -9.36 10.42
CA GLU A 94 -11.96 -10.63 11.07
C GLU A 94 -10.77 -11.35 10.43
N GLU A 95 -10.57 -11.22 9.12
CA GLU A 95 -9.56 -11.98 8.37
C GLU A 95 -8.50 -11.08 7.71
N CYS A 96 -8.95 -9.98 7.15
CA CYS A 96 -8.15 -8.97 6.49
C CYS A 96 -7.80 -7.83 7.47
N GLN A 97 -7.41 -6.67 6.93
CA GLN A 97 -6.93 -5.56 7.73
C GLN A 97 -7.48 -4.23 7.22
N PHE A 98 -8.03 -3.45 8.15
CA PHE A 98 -8.30 -2.03 7.97
C PHE A 98 -7.10 -1.18 8.44
N LEU A 99 -6.71 -0.20 7.65
CA LEU A 99 -5.57 0.69 7.88
C LEU A 99 -6.07 2.12 7.99
N ASN A 100 -6.24 2.62 9.22
CA ASN A 100 -6.91 3.90 9.46
C ASN A 100 -6.01 5.14 9.28
N PHE A 101 -4.69 5.01 9.24
CA PHE A 101 -3.70 6.11 9.08
C PHE A 101 -4.02 7.41 9.86
N LYS A 102 -4.39 7.30 11.14
CA LYS A 102 -4.80 8.42 12.03
C LYS A 102 -6.08 9.16 11.63
N THR A 103 -6.94 8.53 10.85
CA THR A 103 -8.34 8.93 10.76
C THR A 103 -9.08 8.56 12.05
N ASP A 104 -10.27 9.14 12.21
CA ASP A 104 -11.24 8.84 13.25
C ASP A 104 -12.10 7.61 12.95
N PHE A 105 -11.83 6.90 11.84
CA PHE A 105 -12.53 5.67 11.48
C PHE A 105 -11.90 4.46 12.19
N ALA A 106 -12.76 3.63 12.76
CA ALA A 106 -12.41 2.33 13.32
C ALA A 106 -12.58 1.20 12.30
N THR A 107 -13.55 1.30 11.39
CA THR A 107 -13.87 0.25 10.42
C THR A 107 -14.12 0.80 9.01
N LEU A 108 -14.06 -0.08 8.02
CA LEU A 108 -14.41 0.27 6.64
C LEU A 108 -15.90 0.58 6.48
N ARG A 109 -16.76 0.03 7.35
CA ARG A 109 -18.20 0.34 7.37
C ARG A 109 -18.46 1.82 7.68
N GLU A 110 -17.78 2.35 8.70
CA GLU A 110 -17.88 3.78 9.05
C GLU A 110 -17.40 4.69 7.92
N VAL A 111 -16.40 4.26 7.15
CA VAL A 111 -15.93 4.97 5.95
C VAL A 111 -17.09 5.08 4.95
N PHE A 112 -17.81 3.99 4.65
CA PHE A 112 -18.91 4.01 3.67
C PHE A 112 -20.20 4.71 4.15
N GLU A 113 -20.29 5.01 5.45
CA GLU A 113 -21.34 5.81 6.06
C GLU A 113 -21.01 7.32 6.10
N MET A 114 -19.86 7.74 5.55
CA MET A 114 -19.46 9.14 5.55
C MET A 114 -20.50 10.05 4.87
N PRO A 115 -20.76 11.26 5.42
CA PRO A 115 -21.62 12.23 4.78
C PRO A 115 -21.00 12.69 3.44
N PRO A 116 -21.82 12.99 2.41
CA PRO A 116 -21.32 13.34 1.07
C PRO A 116 -20.33 14.51 1.05
N GLY A 117 -20.47 15.47 1.96
CA GLY A 117 -19.53 16.59 2.11
C GLY A 117 -18.12 16.15 2.50
N ARG A 118 -17.99 15.12 3.35
CA ARG A 118 -16.71 14.54 3.77
C ARG A 118 -16.07 13.71 2.66
N VAL A 119 -16.88 12.93 1.94
CA VAL A 119 -16.41 12.16 0.77
C VAL A 119 -15.78 13.08 -0.28
N LYS A 120 -16.36 14.26 -0.51
CA LYS A 120 -15.87 15.28 -1.46
C LYS A 120 -14.80 16.21 -0.88
N ASN A 121 -14.37 16.01 0.37
CA ASN A 121 -13.46 16.90 1.09
C ASN A 121 -13.90 18.40 1.02
N SER A 122 -15.19 18.64 1.21
CA SER A 122 -15.79 19.98 1.14
C SER A 122 -15.37 20.84 2.35
N LYS A 123 -15.38 22.17 2.17
CA LYS A 123 -15.03 23.12 3.23
C LYS A 123 -15.85 22.85 4.51
N GLY A 124 -15.16 22.77 5.65
CA GLY A 124 -15.76 22.47 6.95
C GLY A 124 -15.69 21.00 7.37
N TYR A 125 -15.35 20.09 6.45
CA TYR A 125 -15.05 18.70 6.77
C TYR A 125 -13.54 18.48 6.95
N LYS A 126 -13.18 17.49 7.77
CA LYS A 126 -11.80 17.04 7.93
C LYS A 126 -11.40 16.13 6.75
N PRO A 127 -10.16 16.25 6.24
CA PRO A 127 -9.61 15.28 5.28
C PRO A 127 -9.56 13.89 5.91
N TRP A 128 -9.50 12.88 5.07
CA TRP A 128 -9.42 11.48 5.49
C TRP A 128 -8.57 10.70 4.52
N TYR A 129 -7.89 9.67 5.01
CA TYR A 129 -7.12 8.73 4.20
C TYR A 129 -7.08 7.39 4.88
N ILE A 130 -7.46 6.35 4.15
CA ILE A 130 -7.56 5.00 4.67
C ILE A 130 -6.96 4.03 3.66
N GLY A 131 -6.56 2.87 4.16
CA GLY A 131 -6.29 1.70 3.36
C GLY A 131 -7.00 0.49 3.91
N TRP A 132 -7.13 -0.54 3.10
CA TRP A 132 -7.60 -1.85 3.55
C TRP A 132 -7.10 -2.94 2.61
N SER A 133 -6.96 -4.15 3.16
CA SER A 133 -6.72 -5.35 2.38
C SER A 133 -8.03 -6.04 2.00
N ASN A 134 -8.04 -6.66 0.83
CA ASN A 134 -9.16 -7.41 0.29
C ASN A 134 -8.73 -8.86 0.12
N CYS A 135 -9.34 -9.77 0.86
CA CYS A 135 -9.11 -11.22 0.80
C CYS A 135 -10.41 -11.99 0.52
N HIS A 136 -11.57 -11.34 0.60
CA HIS A 136 -12.85 -11.94 0.25
C HIS A 136 -12.87 -12.35 -1.24
N PRO A 137 -13.11 -13.63 -1.57
CA PRO A 137 -12.98 -14.13 -2.95
C PRO A 137 -13.85 -13.39 -3.97
N GLU A 138 -15.09 -13.04 -3.61
CA GLU A 138 -15.99 -12.33 -4.53
C GLU A 138 -15.58 -10.87 -4.75
N VAL A 139 -15.11 -10.21 -3.69
CA VAL A 139 -14.61 -8.83 -3.77
C VAL A 139 -13.38 -8.78 -4.68
N LEU A 140 -12.43 -9.69 -4.47
CA LEU A 140 -11.24 -9.80 -5.31
C LEU A 140 -11.58 -10.12 -6.76
N LYS A 141 -12.53 -11.04 -6.99
CA LYS A 141 -12.97 -11.39 -8.34
C LYS A 141 -13.51 -10.16 -9.07
N GLU A 142 -14.34 -9.35 -8.42
CA GLU A 142 -14.89 -8.14 -9.03
C GLU A 142 -13.83 -7.05 -9.24
N MET A 143 -12.98 -6.80 -8.24
CA MET A 143 -11.88 -5.85 -8.36
C MET A 143 -10.98 -6.17 -9.55
N ARG A 144 -10.62 -7.45 -9.74
CA ARG A 144 -9.73 -7.93 -10.81
C ARG A 144 -10.34 -7.91 -12.20
N LEU A 145 -11.60 -7.50 -12.35
CA LEU A 145 -12.18 -7.15 -13.67
C LEU A 145 -11.65 -5.78 -14.17
N HIS A 146 -11.13 -4.94 -13.27
CA HIS A 146 -10.78 -3.55 -13.57
C HIS A 146 -9.28 -3.29 -13.73
N TYR A 147 -8.43 -4.20 -13.27
CA TYR A 147 -6.98 -4.17 -13.44
C TYR A 147 -6.44 -5.59 -13.62
N SER A 148 -5.18 -5.69 -14.01
CA SER A 148 -4.48 -6.96 -14.19
C SER A 148 -3.14 -6.95 -13.48
N LYS A 149 -2.49 -8.12 -13.39
CA LYS A 149 -1.07 -8.19 -13.01
C LYS A 149 -0.28 -7.27 -13.97
N PRO A 150 0.55 -6.34 -13.46
CA PRO A 150 1.35 -5.45 -14.30
C PRO A 150 2.10 -6.22 -15.38
N HIS A 151 2.03 -5.74 -16.62
CA HIS A 151 2.49 -6.50 -17.80
C HIS A 151 3.98 -6.86 -17.75
N PHE A 152 4.79 -6.03 -17.09
CA PHE A 152 6.23 -6.20 -16.94
C PHE A 152 6.61 -7.20 -15.83
N ILE A 153 5.70 -7.57 -14.92
CA ILE A 153 5.99 -8.57 -13.88
C ILE A 153 6.19 -9.96 -14.53
N PRO A 154 7.13 -10.78 -14.03
CA PRO A 154 7.35 -12.13 -14.54
C PRO A 154 6.06 -12.98 -14.61
N LEU A 155 5.95 -13.81 -15.65
CA LEU A 155 4.75 -14.64 -15.86
C LEU A 155 4.54 -15.65 -14.73
N ASN A 156 5.64 -16.26 -14.30
CA ASN A 156 5.69 -17.24 -13.22
C ASN A 156 5.63 -16.63 -11.81
N ALA A 157 5.68 -15.30 -11.68
CA ALA A 157 5.44 -14.67 -10.39
C ALA A 157 3.99 -14.94 -9.96
N GLU A 158 3.86 -15.52 -8.77
CA GLU A 158 2.58 -15.84 -8.16
C GLU A 158 1.83 -14.53 -7.88
N HIS A 159 0.51 -14.58 -8.02
CA HIS A 159 -0.35 -13.46 -7.69
C HIS A 159 -0.91 -13.65 -6.29
N SER A 160 -0.79 -12.63 -5.45
CA SER A 160 -1.28 -12.69 -4.07
C SER A 160 -2.78 -13.03 -4.02
N HIS A 161 -3.20 -13.67 -2.92
CA HIS A 161 -4.60 -13.81 -2.56
C HIS A 161 -5.15 -12.58 -1.81
N VAL A 162 -4.35 -11.52 -1.71
CA VAL A 162 -4.69 -10.28 -1.01
C VAL A 162 -4.29 -9.08 -1.88
N ASP A 163 -5.23 -8.19 -2.13
CA ASP A 163 -5.00 -6.92 -2.81
C ASP A 163 -5.35 -5.76 -1.88
N PHE A 164 -4.53 -4.71 -1.90
CA PHE A 164 -4.68 -3.55 -1.02
C PHE A 164 -5.19 -2.36 -1.81
N VAL A 165 -6.13 -1.61 -1.23
CA VAL A 165 -6.60 -0.32 -1.75
C VAL A 165 -6.27 0.75 -0.74
N PHE A 166 -5.82 1.91 -1.23
CA PHE A 166 -5.64 3.09 -0.40
C PHE A 166 -6.30 4.28 -1.08
N MET A 167 -7.11 5.05 -0.35
CA MET A 167 -7.79 6.21 -0.90
C MET A 167 -8.04 7.32 0.12
N GLY A 168 -8.18 8.55 -0.39
CA GLY A 168 -8.52 9.73 0.41
C GLY A 168 -7.80 11.00 -0.03
N TYR A 169 -7.49 11.87 0.93
CA TYR A 169 -7.02 13.24 0.73
C TYR A 169 -5.91 13.65 1.70
N GLN A 170 -5.06 14.58 1.25
CA GLN A 170 -4.03 15.30 1.99
C GLN A 170 -2.97 14.43 2.70
N GLN A 171 -3.32 13.80 3.82
CA GLN A 171 -2.39 13.00 4.61
C GLN A 171 -2.41 11.58 4.06
N GLY A 172 -1.27 11.02 3.65
CA GLY A 172 -1.16 9.60 3.32
C GLY A 172 -0.80 8.76 4.55
N ALA A 173 -0.16 7.62 4.31
CA ALA A 173 0.47 6.83 5.38
C ALA A 173 1.60 7.61 6.08
N PHE A 174 1.75 7.42 7.39
CA PHE A 174 2.87 7.97 8.17
C PHE A 174 4.13 7.10 7.99
N MET A 175 5.27 7.54 8.53
CA MET A 175 6.54 6.82 8.38
C MET A 175 6.48 5.44 9.07
N HIS A 176 6.60 4.36 8.29
CA HIS A 176 6.54 2.98 8.79
C HIS A 176 7.28 2.00 7.88
N LEU A 177 7.44 0.77 8.36
CA LEU A 177 7.73 -0.42 7.56
C LEU A 177 6.45 -1.26 7.46
N ASP A 178 6.32 -1.96 6.34
CA ASP A 178 5.29 -2.97 6.17
C ASP A 178 5.78 -4.34 6.65
N TYR A 179 4.86 -5.09 7.25
CA TYR A 179 5.11 -6.44 7.75
C TYR A 179 4.43 -7.46 6.83
N ILE A 180 4.87 -7.45 5.57
CA ILE A 180 4.43 -8.33 4.49
C ILE A 180 5.50 -9.35 4.13
N THR A 181 5.15 -10.37 3.35
CA THR A 181 6.06 -11.48 3.05
C THR A 181 6.79 -11.30 1.74
N ARG A 182 6.18 -10.66 0.75
CA ARG A 182 6.68 -10.57 -0.62
C ARG A 182 6.93 -9.12 -1.05
N LEU A 183 7.52 -8.96 -2.23
CA LEU A 183 7.62 -7.67 -2.88
C LEU A 183 6.24 -7.18 -3.27
N MET A 184 6.02 -5.87 -3.23
CA MET A 184 4.76 -5.27 -3.64
C MET A 184 4.93 -4.28 -4.78
N TRP A 185 3.86 -4.15 -5.54
CA TRP A 185 3.67 -3.05 -6.47
C TRP A 185 2.41 -2.26 -6.07
N GLN A 186 2.41 -0.96 -6.35
CA GLN A 186 1.27 -0.07 -6.13
C GLN A 186 1.04 0.81 -7.35
N ALA A 187 -0.12 0.66 -7.97
CA ALA A 187 -0.57 1.46 -9.09
C ALA A 187 -1.31 2.70 -8.61
N GLN A 188 -0.85 3.88 -9.03
CA GLN A 188 -1.52 5.15 -8.79
C GLN A 188 -2.63 5.32 -9.82
N LEU A 189 -3.90 5.14 -9.42
CA LEU A 189 -5.02 5.17 -10.35
C LEU A 189 -5.50 6.59 -10.62
N ARG A 190 -5.64 7.39 -9.56
CA ARG A 190 -6.03 8.80 -9.58
C ARG A 190 -5.28 9.57 -8.50
N GLY A 191 -5.10 10.87 -8.71
CA GLY A 191 -4.38 11.75 -7.79
C GLY A 191 -2.87 11.54 -7.79
N HIS A 192 -2.14 12.49 -7.21
CA HIS A 192 -0.69 12.45 -7.07
C HIS A 192 -0.29 12.10 -5.65
N LYS A 193 0.67 11.19 -5.51
CA LYS A 193 1.19 10.76 -4.22
C LYS A 193 2.70 10.99 -4.17
N THR A 194 3.13 11.83 -3.24
CA THR A 194 4.54 11.98 -2.88
C THR A 194 4.91 10.87 -1.90
N TRP A 195 6.00 10.18 -2.18
CA TRP A 195 6.62 9.20 -1.30
C TRP A 195 7.91 9.78 -0.73
N ARG A 196 8.16 9.56 0.55
CA ARG A 196 9.46 9.82 1.17
C ARG A 196 10.00 8.51 1.72
N LEU A 197 11.20 8.16 1.31
CA LEU A 197 11.89 6.96 1.75
C LEU A 197 13.05 7.33 2.67
N ASN A 198 13.14 6.62 3.79
CA ASN A 198 14.27 6.63 4.70
C ASN A 198 14.90 5.24 4.74
N PRO A 199 16.24 5.15 4.66
CA PRO A 199 16.89 3.87 4.90
C PRO A 199 16.71 3.47 6.37
N PRO A 200 16.82 2.17 6.66
CA PRO A 200 16.85 1.70 8.03
C PRO A 200 18.14 2.18 8.73
N PRO A 201 18.13 2.37 10.07
CA PRO A 201 19.26 2.95 10.82
C PRO A 201 20.62 2.30 10.54
N GLU A 202 20.67 0.98 10.39
CA GLU A 202 21.88 0.22 10.08
C GLU A 202 22.47 0.54 8.70
N CYS A 203 21.69 1.14 7.79
CA CYS A 203 22.10 1.50 6.44
C CYS A 203 22.29 3.01 6.22
N GLU A 204 22.04 3.87 7.23
CA GLU A 204 22.10 5.34 7.09
C GLU A 204 23.46 5.88 6.65
N MET A 205 24.56 5.15 6.93
CA MET A 205 25.89 5.58 6.49
C MET A 205 26.14 5.37 4.99
N MET A 206 25.38 4.49 4.33
CA MET A 206 25.56 4.12 2.92
C MET A 206 24.41 4.60 2.05
N CYS A 207 23.19 4.51 2.57
CA CYS A 207 21.96 4.92 1.91
C CYS A 207 21.56 6.33 2.32
N LYS A 208 20.90 7.06 1.41
CA LYS A 208 20.36 8.39 1.69
C LYS A 208 18.84 8.37 1.61
N SER A 209 18.21 9.22 2.42
CA SER A 209 16.79 9.52 2.26
C SER A 209 16.54 10.32 0.99
N PHE A 210 15.42 10.06 0.33
CA PHE A 210 14.96 10.85 -0.82
C PHE A 210 13.43 10.80 -0.95
N SER A 211 12.90 11.72 -1.74
CA SER A 211 11.46 11.80 -2.03
C SER A 211 11.22 11.83 -3.53
N PHE A 212 10.08 11.31 -3.95
CA PHE A 212 9.64 11.30 -5.34
C PHE A 212 8.11 11.33 -5.43
N GLU A 213 7.60 11.66 -6.60
CA GLU A 213 6.17 11.73 -6.87
C GLU A 213 5.75 10.62 -7.84
N VAL A 214 4.65 9.94 -7.52
CA VAL A 214 4.02 8.92 -8.35
C VAL A 214 2.75 9.50 -8.96
N PHE A 215 2.63 9.42 -10.29
CA PHE A 215 1.59 10.08 -11.07
C PHE A 215 0.48 9.09 -11.46
N PRO A 216 -0.75 9.57 -11.74
CA PRO A 216 -1.80 8.71 -12.27
C PRO A 216 -1.36 7.88 -13.50
N GLY A 217 -1.45 6.56 -13.39
CA GLY A 217 -1.02 5.59 -14.39
C GLY A 217 0.36 4.97 -14.10
N ASP A 218 1.16 5.53 -13.21
CA ASP A 218 2.43 4.93 -12.80
C ASP A 218 2.21 3.74 -11.87
N ILE A 219 3.18 2.81 -11.87
CA ILE A 219 3.26 1.71 -10.92
C ILE A 219 4.60 1.82 -10.18
N LEU A 220 4.53 1.96 -8.85
CA LEU A 220 5.68 1.91 -7.95
C LEU A 220 5.92 0.46 -7.52
N LEU A 221 7.15 -0.01 -7.62
CA LEU A 221 7.64 -1.18 -6.90
C LEU A 221 8.57 -0.71 -5.79
N LEU A 222 8.30 -1.18 -4.59
CA LEU A 222 9.03 -0.79 -3.39
C LEU A 222 9.07 -1.98 -2.45
N ASP A 223 10.27 -2.30 -1.93
CA ASP A 223 10.38 -3.21 -0.80
C ASP A 223 10.07 -2.45 0.49
N THR A 224 8.78 -2.36 0.82
CA THR A 224 8.28 -1.66 2.01
C THR A 224 8.64 -2.34 3.33
N ARG A 225 9.21 -3.55 3.28
CA ARG A 225 9.76 -4.26 4.44
C ARG A 225 11.12 -3.72 4.86
N GLN A 226 11.85 -3.08 3.94
CA GLN A 226 13.20 -2.55 4.19
C GLN A 226 13.26 -1.03 4.12
N TRP A 227 12.46 -0.40 3.27
CA TRP A 227 12.39 1.06 3.18
C TRP A 227 11.32 1.63 4.10
N TYR A 228 11.75 2.38 5.12
CA TYR A 228 10.82 3.20 5.88
C TYR A 228 10.21 4.21 4.92
N HIS A 229 8.88 4.31 4.94
CA HIS A 229 8.20 5.16 3.99
C HIS A 229 7.00 5.88 4.61
N ASP A 230 6.79 7.11 4.15
CA ASP A 230 5.54 7.84 4.34
C ASP A 230 5.05 8.39 3.01
N THR A 231 3.77 8.74 2.99
CA THR A 231 3.14 9.28 1.80
C THR A 231 2.32 10.52 2.09
N ARG A 232 2.26 11.40 1.11
CA ARG A 232 1.43 12.61 1.12
C ARG A 232 0.69 12.73 -0.19
N ILE A 233 -0.56 13.15 -0.12
CA ILE A 233 -1.38 13.43 -1.29
C ILE A 233 -1.37 14.94 -1.53
N ARG A 234 -1.37 15.34 -2.80
CA ARG A 234 -1.48 16.75 -3.16
C ARG A 234 -2.76 17.36 -2.57
N GLU A 235 -2.64 18.59 -2.07
CA GLU A 235 -3.74 19.24 -1.36
C GLU A 235 -4.98 19.42 -2.25
N GLY A 236 -6.15 19.06 -1.71
CA GLY A 236 -7.43 19.14 -2.41
C GLY A 236 -7.68 18.04 -3.44
N GLU A 237 -6.70 17.18 -3.70
CA GLU A 237 -6.80 16.11 -4.70
C GLU A 237 -7.22 14.79 -4.04
N PHE A 238 -8.20 14.11 -4.63
CA PHE A 238 -8.52 12.73 -4.27
C PHE A 238 -7.48 11.79 -4.88
N SER A 239 -6.88 10.95 -4.05
CA SER A 239 -5.98 9.89 -4.48
C SER A 239 -6.62 8.53 -4.26
N ILE A 240 -6.42 7.62 -5.20
CA ILE A 240 -6.70 6.19 -5.02
C ILE A 240 -5.66 5.33 -5.72
N THR A 241 -5.26 4.26 -5.04
CA THR A 241 -4.28 3.28 -5.49
C THR A 241 -4.77 1.87 -5.26
N VAL A 242 -4.35 0.95 -6.13
CA VAL A 242 -4.47 -0.50 -5.92
C VAL A 242 -3.08 -1.12 -5.91
N SER A 243 -2.87 -2.13 -5.07
CA SER A 243 -1.58 -2.79 -4.87
C SER A 243 -1.77 -4.28 -4.64
N SER A 244 -0.74 -5.04 -4.97
CA SER A 244 -0.68 -6.48 -4.70
C SER A 244 0.76 -6.90 -4.47
N GLU A 245 0.91 -8.02 -3.78
CA GLU A 245 2.18 -8.72 -3.62
C GLU A 245 2.47 -9.59 -4.86
N TYR A 246 3.76 -9.79 -5.15
CA TYR A 246 4.24 -10.76 -6.14
C TYR A 246 5.53 -11.43 -5.63
N GLY A 247 5.74 -12.70 -6.03
CA GLY A 247 6.92 -13.47 -5.69
C GLY A 247 6.89 -14.84 -6.31
#